data_AF-A0A7V2IL43-F1
#
_entry.id   AF-A0A7V2IL43-F1
#
_cell.length_a   1.000
_cell.length_b   1.000
_cell.length_c   1.000
_cell.angle_alpha   90.00
_cell.angle_beta   90.00
_cell.angle_gamma   90.00
#
_symmetry.space_group_name_H-M   'P 1'
#
loop_
_entity.id
_entity.type
_entity.pdbx_description
1 polymer ?
#
loop_
_entity_poly.entity_id
_entity_poly.type
_entity_poly.pdbx_seq_one_letter_code
_entity_poly.pdbx_strand_id
1 'polypeptide(L)'
;MHPLWIYLTALTLVTFAFFGFDKHRAIRGRGRIPEAVLHLLALAGGSLGALAGQILFRHKIRKLYFTAILAMIVAVQLGCIAWWIYRTRATG
;
A
#
# COMPACT_ATOMS: atom_id res chain seq x y z
N MET A 1 0.42 -20.73 14.09
CA MET A 1 0.95 -19.48 13.49
C MET A 1 0.31 -19.33 12.12
N HIS A 2 -0.67 -18.44 11.97
CA HIS A 2 -1.47 -18.34 10.73
C HIS A 2 -0.61 -17.75 9.59
N PRO A 3 -0.34 -18.50 8.49
CA PRO A 3 0.57 -18.08 7.41
C PRO A 3 0.16 -16.77 6.73
N LEU A 4 -1.12 -16.41 6.81
CA LEU A 4 -1.69 -15.13 6.36
C LEU A 4 -1.03 -13.89 6.99
N TRP A 5 -0.69 -13.94 8.28
CA TRP A 5 -0.07 -12.79 8.95
C TRP A 5 1.36 -12.55 8.48
N ILE A 6 2.10 -13.62 8.22
CA ILE A 6 3.47 -13.56 7.69
C ILE A 6 3.43 -12.98 6.27
N TYR A 7 2.47 -13.41 5.45
CA TYR A 7 2.29 -12.89 4.11
C TYR A 7 1.98 -11.39 4.12
N LEU A 8 1.02 -10.94 4.94
CA LEU A 8 0.66 -9.52 5.04
C LEU A 8 1.79 -8.63 5.57
N THR A 9 2.51 -9.08 6.60
CA THR A 9 3.63 -8.34 7.17
C THR A 9 4.81 -8.25 6.19
N ALA A 10 5.14 -9.34 5.50
CA ALA A 10 6.15 -9.34 4.45
C ALA A 10 5.78 -8.36 3.32
N LEU A 11 4.53 -8.39 2.84
CA LEU A 11 4.08 -7.52 1.76
C LEU A 11 4.09 -6.03 2.16
N THR A 12 3.72 -5.73 3.42
CA THR A 12 3.79 -4.38 3.99
C THR A 12 5.24 -3.88 4.03
N LEU A 13 6.18 -4.71 4.52
CA LEU A 13 7.61 -4.40 4.56
C LEU A 13 8.21 -4.21 3.17
N VAL A 14 7.90 -5.09 2.22
CA VAL A 14 8.38 -4.98 0.82
C VAL A 14 7.87 -3.68 0.19
N THR A 15 6.59 -3.36 0.36
CA THR A 15 5.99 -2.15 -0.21
C THR A 15 6.64 -0.89 0.38
N PHE A 16 6.87 -0.88 1.69
CA PHE A 16 7.57 0.21 2.37
C PHE A 16 9.02 0.34 1.90
N ALA A 17 9.75 -0.77 1.75
CA ALA A 17 11.12 -0.79 1.24
C ALA A 17 11.20 -0.26 -0.21
N PHE A 18 10.22 -0.58 -1.06
CA PHE A 18 10.14 -0.04 -2.42
C PHE A 18 9.98 1.48 -2.44
N PHE A 19 9.16 2.04 -1.54
CA PHE A 19 9.04 3.49 -1.39
C PHE A 19 10.36 4.15 -0.93
N GLY A 20 11.08 3.52 0.00
CA GLY A 20 12.40 3.98 0.44
C GLY A 20 13.46 3.87 -0.66
N PHE A 21 13.41 2.80 -1.43
CA PHE A 21 14.31 2.57 -2.57
C PHE A 21 14.06 3.56 -3.71
N ASP A 22 12.81 3.94 -3.96
CA ASP A 22 12.47 4.99 -4.92
C ASP A 22 13.08 6.35 -4.51
N LYS A 23 12.98 6.72 -3.23
CA LYS A 23 13.66 7.91 -2.69
C LYS A 23 15.18 7.81 -2.86
N HIS A 24 15.76 6.65 -2.56
CA HIS A 24 17.19 6.43 -2.73
C HIS A 24 17.63 6.55 -4.19
N ARG A 25 16.82 6.05 -5.14
CA ARG A 25 17.08 6.18 -6.58
C ARG A 25 16.95 7.62 -7.05
N ALA A 26 15.98 8.37 -6.55
CA ALA A 26 15.83 9.80 -6.83
C ALA A 26 17.04 10.62 -6.38
N ILE A 27 17.64 10.29 -5.23
CA ILE A 27 18.86 10.93 -4.72
C ILE A 27 20.09 10.57 -5.59
N ARG A 28 20.18 9.34 -6.08
CA ARG A 28 21.29 8.87 -6.95
C ARG A 28 21.12 9.24 -8.43
N GLY A 29 20.12 10.05 -8.80
CA GLY A 29 19.86 10.43 -10.20
C GLY A 29 19.49 9.26 -11.13
N ARG A 30 19.08 8.11 -10.57
CA ARG A 30 18.64 6.95 -11.34
C ARG A 30 17.14 7.04 -11.64
N GLY A 31 16.71 6.38 -12.72
CA GLY A 31 15.30 6.39 -13.16
C GLY A 31 14.32 6.09 -12.01
N ARG A 32 13.29 6.93 -11.91
CA ARG A 32 12.19 6.81 -10.93
C ARG A 32 11.38 5.55 -11.19
N ILE A 33 10.88 4.91 -10.13
CA ILE A 33 10.00 3.74 -10.25
C ILE A 33 8.64 4.20 -10.82
N PRO A 34 8.06 3.46 -11.80
CA PRO A 34 6.75 3.79 -12.35
C PRO A 34 5.68 3.75 -11.25
N GLU A 35 4.80 4.75 -11.25
CA GLU A 35 3.70 4.88 -10.27
C GLU A 35 2.79 3.63 -10.27
N ALA A 36 2.64 2.98 -11.43
CA ALA A 36 1.89 1.74 -11.60
C ALA A 36 2.39 0.58 -10.72
N VAL A 37 3.70 0.47 -10.49
CA VAL A 37 4.28 -0.61 -9.67
C VAL A 37 3.88 -0.42 -8.20
N LEU A 38 3.90 0.81 -7.71
CA LEU A 38 3.50 1.13 -6.33
C LEU A 38 2.00 0.89 -6.11
N HIS A 39 1.17 1.18 -7.10
CA HIS A 39 -0.25 0.87 -7.05
C HIS A 39 -0.52 -0.64 -7.08
N LEU A 40 0.21 -1.40 -7.90
CA LEU A 40 0.12 -2.86 -7.91
C LEU A 40 0.49 -3.48 -6.56
N LEU A 41 1.58 -3.03 -5.92
CA LEU A 41 1.95 -3.52 -4.57
C LEU A 41 0.89 -3.15 -3.52
N ALA A 42 0.35 -1.93 -3.57
CA ALA A 42 -0.73 -1.53 -2.68
C ALA A 42 -1.98 -2.42 -2.85
N LEU A 43 -2.32 -2.72 -4.11
CA LEU A 43 -3.47 -3.56 -4.48
C LEU A 43 -3.27 -5.01 -4.05
N ALA A 44 -2.04 -5.54 -4.14
CA ALA A 44 -1.68 -6.88 -3.71
C ALA A 44 -1.73 -7.10 -2.18
N GLY A 45 -1.96 -6.05 -1.38
CA GLY A 45 -2.08 -6.12 0.09
C GLY A 45 -1.06 -5.26 0.84
N GLY A 46 -0.23 -4.51 0.12
CA GLY A 46 0.79 -3.63 0.68
C GLY A 46 0.27 -2.22 1.00
N SER A 47 -1.04 -2.00 0.98
CA SER A 47 -1.68 -0.68 1.12
C SER A 47 -1.24 0.07 2.39
N LEU A 48 -1.06 -0.63 3.51
CA LEU A 48 -0.49 -0.08 4.76
C LEU A 48 0.96 0.38 4.57
N GLY A 49 1.80 -0.43 3.92
CA GLY A 49 3.20 -0.10 3.64
C GLY A 49 3.35 1.03 2.63
N ALA A 50 2.41 1.11 1.68
CA ALA A 50 2.33 2.18 0.69
C ALA A 50 1.89 3.51 1.33
N LEU A 51 0.90 3.50 2.23
CA LEU A 51 0.50 4.68 3.00
C LEU A 51 1.65 5.17 3.89
N ALA A 52 2.28 4.25 4.64
CA ALA A 52 3.42 4.57 5.49
C ALA A 52 4.60 5.13 4.68
N GLY A 53 4.91 4.52 3.53
CA GLY A 53 5.93 4.99 2.61
C GLY A 53 5.61 6.38 2.04
N GLN A 54 4.37 6.61 1.62
CA GLN A 54 3.95 7.90 1.07
C GLN A 54 4.08 9.03 2.11
N ILE A 55 3.64 8.78 3.36
CA ILE A 55 3.71 9.75 4.45
C ILE A 55 5.16 9.99 4.87
N LEU A 56 5.93 8.93 5.12
CA LEU A 56 7.27 9.02 5.69
C LEU A 56 8.28 9.63 4.72
N PHE A 57 8.20 9.24 3.44
CA PHE A 57 9.10 9.78 2.43
C PHE A 57 8.60 11.09 1.83
N ARG A 58 7.40 11.56 2.24
CA ARG A 58 6.66 12.68 1.64
C ARG A 58 6.66 12.61 0.11
N HIS A 59 6.68 11.40 -0.42
CA HIS A 59 6.93 11.15 -1.82
C HIS A 59 5.62 11.32 -2.59
N LYS A 60 5.60 12.25 -3.55
CA LYS A 60 4.44 12.51 -4.43
C LYS A 60 3.10 12.80 -3.73
N ILE A 61 3.11 13.33 -2.49
CA ILE A 61 1.89 13.80 -1.81
C ILE A 61 1.15 14.89 -2.62
N ARG A 62 1.88 15.71 -3.39
CA ARG A 62 1.29 16.75 -4.25
C ARG A 62 0.61 16.22 -5.52
N LYS A 63 0.87 14.97 -5.94
CA LYS A 63 0.15 14.38 -7.08
C LYS A 63 -1.16 13.79 -6.57
N LEU A 64 -2.22 14.59 -6.63
CA LEU A 64 -3.59 14.21 -6.25
C LEU A 64 -4.02 12.85 -6.83
N TYR A 65 -3.68 12.57 -8.09
CA TYR A 65 -3.99 11.30 -8.75
C TYR A 65 -3.40 10.08 -8.02
N PHE A 66 -2.15 10.17 -7.56
CA PHE A 66 -1.46 9.08 -6.86
C PHE A 66 -2.10 8.81 -5.49
N THR A 67 -2.36 9.88 -4.74
CA THR A 67 -3.02 9.81 -3.44
C THR A 67 -4.46 9.31 -3.56
N ALA A 68 -5.19 9.75 -4.60
CA ALA A 68 -6.57 9.34 -4.85
C ALA A 68 -6.68 7.84 -5.17
N ILE A 69 -5.80 7.31 -6.03
CA ILE A 69 -5.78 5.86 -6.31
C ILE A 69 -5.44 5.06 -5.05
N LEU A 70 -4.43 5.49 -4.30
CA LEU A 70 -4.05 4.81 -3.06
C LEU A 70 -5.20 4.81 -2.04
N ALA A 71 -5.86 5.96 -1.87
CA ALA A 71 -7.01 6.10 -0.99
C ALA A 71 -8.20 5.24 -1.45
N MET A 72 -8.44 5.16 -2.75
CA MET A 72 -9.48 4.29 -3.32
C MET A 72 -9.19 2.81 -3.05
N ILE A 73 -7.95 2.35 -3.25
CA ILE A 73 -7.55 0.96 -2.96
C ILE A 73 -7.77 0.64 -1.47
N VAL A 74 -7.36 1.54 -0.58
CA VAL A 74 -7.55 1.40 0.86
C VAL A 74 -9.04 1.38 1.23
N ALA A 75 -9.84 2.28 0.67
CA ALA A 75 -11.27 2.35 0.91
C ALA A 75 -11.98 1.05 0.46
N VAL A 76 -11.62 0.51 -0.71
CA VAL A 76 -12.17 -0.76 -1.20
C VAL A 76 -11.79 -1.92 -0.28
N GLN A 77 -10.52 -2.02 0.14
CA GLN A 77 -10.09 -3.06 1.07
C GLN A 77 -10.81 -2.97 2.42
N LEU A 78 -10.93 -1.77 3.00
CA LEU A 78 -11.67 -1.56 4.25
C LEU A 78 -13.15 -1.88 4.08
N GLY A 79 -13.76 -1.53 2.95
CA GLY A 79 -15.14 -1.88 2.63
C GLY A 79 -15.35 -3.40 2.54
N CYS A 80 -14.46 -4.12 1.87
CA CYS A 80 -14.50 -5.58 1.80
C CYS A 80 -14.33 -6.23 3.18
N ILE A 81 -13.41 -5.74 4.00
CA ILE A 81 -13.19 -6.24 5.37
C ILE A 81 -14.41 -5.95 6.24
N ALA A 82 -14.96 -4.74 6.19
CA ALA A 82 -16.15 -4.36 6.94
C ALA A 82 -17.37 -5.19 6.52
N TRP A 83 -17.56 -5.41 5.21
CA TRP A 83 -18.61 -6.27 4.68
C TRP A 83 -18.44 -7.73 5.12
N TRP A 84 -17.23 -8.26 5.08
CA TRP A 84 -16.92 -9.59 5.61
C TRP A 84 -17.31 -9.68 7.08
N ILE A 85 -16.86 -8.72 7.91
CA ILE A 85 -17.15 -8.70 9.35
C ILE A 85 -18.66 -8.64 9.59
N TYR A 86 -19.37 -7.75 8.88
CA TYR A 86 -20.82 -7.63 8.95
C TYR A 86 -21.51 -8.96 8.62
N ARG A 87 -21.09 -9.61 7.53
CA ARG A 87 -21.63 -10.92 7.12
C ARG A 87 -21.38 -12.01 8.16
N THR A 88 -20.18 -12.07 8.75
CA THR A 88 -19.86 -13.07 9.78
C THR A 88 -20.65 -12.86 11.08
N ARG A 89 -20.98 -11.61 11.43
CA ARG A 89 -21.81 -11.31 12.60
C ARG A 89 -23.30 -11.58 12.37
N ALA A 90 -23.77 -11.53 11.13
CA ALA A 90 -25.16 -11.83 10.78
C ALA A 90 -25.48 -13.34 10.72
N THR A 91 -24.45 -14.20 10.73
CA THR A 91 -24.57 -15.67 10.72
C THR A 91 -24.31 -16.33 12.08
N GLY A 92 -24.15 -15.54 13.15
CA GLY A 92 -23.87 -16.02 14.52
C GLY A 92 -25.05 -15.83 15.46
#